data_AF-A0A1Q7A4V3-F1
#
_entry.id   AF-A0A1Q7A4V3-F1
#
_cell.length_a   1.000
_cell.length_b   1.000
_cell.length_c   1.000
_cell.angle_alpha   90.00
_cell.angle_beta   90.00
_cell.angle_gamma   90.00
#
_symmetry.space_group_name_H-M   'P 1'
#
loop_
_entity.id
_entity.type
_entity.pdbx_description
1 polymer ?
#
loop_
_entity_poly.entity_id
_entity_poly.type
_entity_poly.pdbx_seq_one_letter_code
_entity_poly.pdbx_strand_id
1 'polypeptide(L)' 'MTVQGLLVGEITYCPDCNAELEVLRLEPPAVALAPQVEEDWGE' A
#
# COMPACT_ATOMS: atom_id res chain seq x y z
N MET A 1 -7.67 9.35 -3.64
CA MET A 1 -7.12 8.77 -2.41
C MET A 1 -6.19 9.77 -1.77
N THR A 2 -6.48 10.19 -0.55
CA THR A 2 -5.62 11.11 0.21
C THR A 2 -4.81 10.26 1.19
N VAL A 3 -3.48 10.31 1.12
CA VAL A 3 -2.58 9.48 1.97
C VAL A 3 -2.29 10.11 3.35
N GLN A 4 -3.18 10.99 3.83
CA GLN A 4 -2.98 11.69 5.10
C GLN A 4 -3.17 10.73 6.27
N GLY A 5 -2.19 10.69 7.17
CA GLY A 5 -2.18 9.79 8.33
C GLY A 5 -1.70 8.37 8.02
N LEU A 6 -1.34 8.07 6.77
CA LEU A 6 -0.66 6.83 6.42
C LEU A 6 0.85 6.96 6.59
N LEU A 7 1.52 5.83 6.83
CA LEU A 7 2.97 5.72 6.84
C LEU A 7 3.49 5.20 5.49
N VAL A 8 4.69 5.61 5.10
CA VAL A 8 5.37 4.98 3.95
C VAL A 8 5.64 3.51 4.29
N GLY A 9 5.31 2.60 3.38
CA GLY A 9 5.33 1.15 3.59
C GLY A 9 4.04 0.58 4.20
N GLU A 10 3.06 1.41 4.54
CA GLU A 10 1.76 0.94 5.02
C GLU A 10 0.95 0.32 3.87
N ILE A 11 0.29 -0.81 4.16
CA ILE A 11 -0.67 -1.45 3.25
C ILE A 11 -2.07 -0.91 3.51
N THR A 12 -2.72 -0.47 2.45
CA THR A 12 -4.08 0.06 2.46
C THR A 12 -4.87 -0.43 1.24
N TYR A 13 -6.17 -0.16 1.19
CA TYR A 13 -7.06 -0.67 0.15
C TYR A 13 -7.60 0.46 -0.72
N CYS A 14 -7.64 0.24 -2.03
CA CYS A 14 -8.31 1.15 -2.94
C CYS A 14 -9.83 1.10 -2.69
N PRO A 15 -10.49 2.22 -2.38
CA PRO A 15 -11.93 2.22 -2.08
C PRO A 15 -12.81 1.90 -3.31
N ASP A 16 -12.28 2.03 -4.53
CA ASP A 16 -13.03 1.84 -5.77
C ASP A 16 -12.93 0.41 -6.32
N CYS A 17 -11.77 -0.25 -6.17
CA CYS A 17 -11.50 -1.56 -6.76
C CYS A 17 -11.02 -2.63 -5.77
N ASN A 18 -10.85 -2.28 -4.49
CA ASN A 18 -10.38 -3.16 -3.42
C ASN A 18 -8.99 -3.78 -3.67
N ALA A 19 -8.18 -3.19 -4.54
CA ALA A 19 -6.78 -3.58 -4.69
C ALA A 19 -5.99 -3.23 -3.43
N GLU A 20 -5.09 -4.13 -3.01
CA GLU A 20 -4.10 -3.87 -1.98
C GLU A 20 -3.00 -2.98 -2.54
N LEU A 21 -2.69 -1.90 -1.81
CA LEU A 21 -1.75 -0.87 -2.22
C LEU A 21 -0.75 -0.58 -1.10
N GLU A 22 0.53 -0.39 -1.47
CA GLU A 22 1.57 0.09 -0.56
C GLU A 22 1.80 1.59 -0.76
N VAL A 23 1.91 2.35 0.34
CA VAL A 23 2.23 3.78 0.31
C VAL A 23 3.71 4.00 0.03
N LEU A 24 4.02 4.61 -1.11
CA LEU A 24 5.41 4.90 -1.51
C LEU A 24 5.89 6.28 -1.07
N ARG A 25 4.98 7.27 -1.03
CA ARG A 25 5.29 8.67 -0.70
C ARG A 25 4.04 9.43 -0.27
N LEU A 26 4.20 10.39 0.64
CA LEU A 26 3.12 11.26 1.12
C LEU A 26 2.94 12.54 0.29
N GLU A 27 4.03 13.16 -0.14
CA GLU A 27 4.00 14.45 -0.85
C GLU A 27 4.95 14.49 -2.08
N PRO A 28 4.42 14.51 -3.32
CA PRO A 28 3.02 14.21 -3.66
C PRO A 28 2.67 12.73 -3.43
N PRO A 29 1.41 12.42 -3.12
CA PRO A 29 0.95 11.06 -2.84
C PRO A 29 1.30 10.09 -3.97
N ALA A 30 1.88 8.95 -3.63
CA ALA A 30 2.14 7.86 -4.57
C ALA A 30 1.94 6.50 -3.89
N VAL A 31 1.36 5.57 -4.63
CA VAL A 31 1.07 4.18 -4.22
C VAL A 31 1.41 3.22 -5.35
N ALA A 32 1.71 1.97 -5.01
CA ALA A 32 1.83 0.85 -5.95
C ALA A 32 1.00 -0.33 -5.46
N LEU A 33 0.82 -1.36 -6.30
CA LEU A 33 0.25 -2.63 -5.85
C LEU A 33 1.11 -3.18 -4.71
N ALA A 34 0.46 -3.62 -3.63
CA ALA A 34 1.15 -4.28 -2.55
C ALA A 34 1.93 -5.50 -3.09
N PRO A 35 3.13 -5.77 -2.57
CA PRO A 35 3.89 -6.94 -2.98
C PRO A 35 3.06 -8.19 -2.71
N GLN A 36 3.06 -9.11 -3.68
CA GLN A 36 2.53 -10.44 -3.41
C GLN A 36 3.42 -11.07 -2.36
N VAL A 37 2.81 -11.39 -1.22
CA VAL A 37 3.38 -12.26 -0.21
C VAL A 37 3.76 -13.56 -0.92
N GLU A 38 5.04 -13.76 -1.23
CA GLU A 38 5.53 -15.11 -1.50
C GLU A 38 5.31 -15.88 -0.20
N GLU A 39 4.68 -17.07 -0.28
CA GLU A 39 4.46 -17.97 0.86
C GLU A 39 5.80 -18.53 1.37
N ASP A 40 6.63 -17.64 1.90
CA ASP A 40 7.81 -17.92 2.72
C ASP A 40 7.79 -17.02 3.96
N TRP A 41 6.58 -16.71 4.45
CA TRP A 41 6.34 -16.13 5.79
C TRP A 41 6.57 -17.20 6.88
N GLY A 42 7.63 -18.00 6.71
CA GLY A 42 7.81 -19.29 7.35
C GLY A 42 9.25 -19.72 7.62
N GLU A 43 10.24 -18.83 7.47
CA GLU A 43 11.52 -18.89 8.20
C GLU A 43 11.65 -17.74 9.21
#